data_AF-A0A009RXM1-F1
#
_entry.id   AF-A0A009RXM1-F1
#
_cell.length_a   1.000
_cell.length_b   1.000
_cell.length_c   1.000
_cell.angle_alpha   90.00
_cell.angle_beta   90.00
_cell.angle_gamma   90.00
#
_symmetry.space_group_name_H-M   'P 1'
#
loop_
_entity.id
_entity.type
_entity.pdbx_description
1 polymer ?
#
loop_
_entity_poly.entity_id
_entity_poly.type
_entity_poly.pdbx_seq_one_letter_code
_entity_poly.pdbx_strand_id
1 'polypeptide(L)'
;MLFHLPKLPAEIRVSHLNARVNEQRKKIAQTTASRLELLQLAQQLAKEAKIRRKNNQKIFVLDFKGDIQASAVENLREEITLILATAKAGRDRVVVRLESPGGMVHGYGLAAAQLVRLRDAGFHLTICVDKVAASGGYMMACIANEIISAPLMSS
;
A
#
# COMPACT_ATOMS: atom_id res chain seq x y z
N MET A 1 14.08 -28.56 -0.25
CA MET A 1 13.78 -27.13 -0.04
C MET A 1 13.56 -26.94 1.45
N LEU A 2 14.47 -26.23 2.14
CA LEU A 2 14.34 -25.95 3.56
C LEU A 2 13.28 -24.85 3.74
N PHE A 3 12.10 -25.24 4.20
CA PHE A 3 11.10 -24.28 4.68
C PHE A 3 11.63 -23.71 6.00
N HIS A 4 12.15 -22.49 5.97
CA HIS A 4 12.46 -21.75 7.18
C HIS A 4 11.12 -21.32 7.79
N LEU A 5 10.63 -22.09 8.76
CA LEU A 5 9.51 -21.68 9.60
C LEU A 5 10.00 -20.51 10.48
N PRO A 6 9.39 -19.31 10.41
CA PRO A 6 9.75 -18.24 11.31
C PRO A 6 9.45 -18.71 12.75
N LYS A 7 10.39 -18.45 13.66
CA LYS A 7 10.32 -18.91 15.07
C LYS A 7 9.14 -18.32 15.86
N LEU A 8 8.41 -17.36 15.30
CA LEU A 8 7.19 -16.76 15.84
C LEU A 8 6.26 -16.38 14.68
N PRO A 9 4.92 -16.44 14.83
CA PRO A 9 4.01 -15.88 13.83
C PRO A 9 4.28 -14.39 13.71
N ALA A 10 4.48 -13.90 12.49
CA ALA A 10 4.71 -12.49 12.25
C ALA A 10 3.53 -11.65 12.78
N GLU A 11 3.83 -10.60 13.54
CA GLU A 11 2.83 -9.69 14.06
C GLU A 11 2.31 -8.83 12.91
N ILE A 12 1.06 -9.07 12.49
CA ILE A 12 0.43 -8.29 11.42
C ILE A 12 -0.44 -7.19 12.03
N ARG A 13 -0.15 -5.93 11.67
CA ARG A 13 -0.94 -4.77 12.06
C ARG A 13 -1.75 -4.24 10.90
N VAL A 14 -3.08 -4.31 11.02
CA VAL A 14 -4.00 -3.78 10.00
C VAL A 14 -4.51 -2.40 10.44
N SER A 15 -4.30 -1.39 9.60
CA SER A 15 -4.77 -0.02 9.86
C SER A 15 -5.85 0.39 8.86
N HIS A 16 -7.04 0.75 9.33
CA HIS A 16 -8.13 1.21 8.46
C HIS A 16 -7.96 2.70 8.11
N LEU A 17 -7.21 2.99 7.04
CA LEU A 17 -6.83 4.35 6.64
C LEU A 17 -8.02 5.31 6.48
N ASN A 18 -9.12 4.84 5.87
CA ASN A 18 -10.33 5.63 5.71
C ASN A 18 -10.96 6.06 7.05
N ALA A 19 -10.83 5.26 8.10
CA ALA A 19 -11.38 5.60 9.41
C ALA A 19 -10.55 6.72 10.04
N ARG A 20 -9.22 6.57 10.01
CA ARG A 20 -8.27 7.57 10.50
C ARG A 20 -8.46 8.92 9.80
N VAL A 21 -8.50 8.93 8.47
CA VAL A 21 -8.66 10.17 7.69
C VAL A 21 -10.02 10.81 7.96
N ASN A 22 -11.10 10.04 8.03
CA ASN A 22 -12.42 10.59 8.31
C ASN A 22 -12.54 11.15 9.73
N GLU A 23 -11.87 10.55 10.71
CA GLU A 23 -11.81 11.09 12.07
C GLU A 23 -11.04 12.42 12.10
N GLN A 24 -9.90 12.50 11.41
CA GLN A 24 -9.12 13.73 11.30
C GLN A 24 -9.92 14.84 10.60
N ARG A 25 -10.61 14.53 9.49
CA ARG A 25 -11.51 15.47 8.79
C ARG A 25 -12.58 16.03 9.73
N LYS A 26 -13.20 15.18 10.55
CA LYS A 26 -14.22 15.61 11.51
C LYS A 26 -13.63 16.53 12.59
N LYS A 27 -12.48 16.18 13.17
CA LYS A 27 -11.83 17.01 14.21
C LYS A 27 -11.47 18.39 13.69
N ILE A 28 -10.89 18.48 12.48
CA ILE A 28 -10.54 19.76 11.87
C ILE A 28 -11.81 20.58 11.61
N ALA A 29 -12.81 19.99 10.97
CA ALA A 29 -14.04 20.70 10.64
C ALA A 29 -14.79 21.21 11.89
N GLN A 30 -14.78 20.45 12.99
CA GLN A 30 -15.39 20.89 14.26
C GLN A 30 -14.73 22.16 14.82
N THR A 31 -13.44 22.36 14.55
CA THR A 31 -12.70 23.51 15.05
C THR A 31 -12.77 24.71 14.11
N THR A 32 -12.87 24.49 12.79
CA THR A 32 -12.69 25.56 11.79
C THR A 32 -13.94 25.88 10.97
N ALA A 33 -14.95 25.01 10.94
CA ALA A 33 -16.08 25.13 10.00
C ALA A 33 -17.36 25.64 10.67
N SER A 34 -18.18 26.32 9.88
CA SER A 34 -19.52 26.76 10.26
C SER A 34 -20.51 25.59 10.40
N ARG A 35 -21.65 25.83 11.05
CA ARG A 35 -22.71 24.82 11.23
C ARG A 35 -23.20 24.21 9.91
N LEU A 36 -23.27 25.02 8.86
CA LEU A 36 -23.72 24.57 7.54
C LEU A 36 -22.70 23.65 6.87
N GLU A 37 -21.41 23.99 6.94
CA GLU A 37 -20.32 23.17 6.42
C GLU A 37 -20.19 21.84 7.17
N LEU A 38 -20.43 21.84 8.49
CA LEU A 38 -20.47 20.61 9.29
C LEU A 38 -21.57 19.65 8.83
N LEU A 39 -22.77 20.17 8.52
CA LEU A 39 -23.87 19.37 7.98
C LEU A 39 -23.54 18.81 6.60
N GLN A 40 -22.94 19.63 5.72
CA GLN A 40 -22.49 19.19 4.39
C GLN A 40 -21.44 18.08 4.48
N LEU A 41 -20.44 18.23 5.37
CA LEU A 41 -19.42 17.21 5.60
C LEU A 41 -20.03 15.90 6.09
N ALA A 42 -21.00 15.96 7.01
CA ALA A 42 -21.70 14.77 7.50
C ALA A 42 -22.46 14.04 6.38
N GLN A 43 -23.18 14.78 5.53
CA GLN A 43 -23.86 14.23 4.35
C GLN A 43 -22.89 13.61 3.36
N GLN A 44 -21.76 14.27 3.09
CA GLN A 44 -20.71 13.75 2.21
C GLN A 44 -20.14 12.44 2.73
N LEU A 45 -19.74 12.38 4.01
CA LEU A 45 -19.20 11.17 4.63
C LEU A 45 -20.20 10.00 4.60
N ALA A 46 -21.49 10.28 4.82
CA ALA A 46 -22.55 9.28 4.73
C ALA A 46 -22.73 8.75 3.29
N LYS A 47 -22.73 9.65 2.30
CA LYS A 47 -22.81 9.29 0.87
C LYS A 47 -21.61 8.43 0.46
N GLU A 48 -20.40 8.84 0.81
CA GLU A 48 -19.19 8.06 0.53
C GLU A 48 -19.24 6.69 1.22
N ALA A 49 -19.72 6.60 2.47
CA ALA A 49 -19.85 5.33 3.18
C ALA A 49 -20.84 4.38 2.50
N LYS A 50 -21.96 4.91 1.99
CA LYS A 50 -22.95 4.14 1.22
C LYS A 50 -22.35 3.60 -0.07
N ILE A 51 -21.61 4.44 -0.82
CA ILE A 51 -20.92 4.03 -2.05
C ILE A 51 -19.88 2.95 -1.74
N ARG A 52 -19.07 3.13 -0.70
CA ARG A 52 -18.07 2.14 -0.27
C ARG A 52 -18.70 0.79 0.08
N ARG A 53 -19.81 0.79 0.82
CA ARG A 53 -20.54 -0.45 1.14
C ARG A 53 -21.12 -1.13 -0.10
N LYS A 54 -21.62 -0.35 -1.06
CA LYS A 54 -22.15 -0.89 -2.33
C LYS A 54 -21.05 -1.50 -3.20
N ASN A 55 -19.93 -0.80 -3.37
CA ASN A 55 -18.83 -1.26 -4.21
C ASN A 55 -18.03 -2.39 -3.53
N ASN A 56 -17.93 -2.36 -2.20
CA ASN A 56 -17.20 -3.31 -1.35
C ASN A 56 -15.79 -3.65 -1.87
N GLN A 57 -15.17 -2.68 -2.54
CA GLN A 57 -13.83 -2.78 -3.09
C GLN A 57 -12.84 -2.30 -2.04
N LYS A 58 -11.78 -3.07 -1.85
CA LYS A 58 -10.70 -2.74 -0.91
C LYS A 58 -9.44 -2.35 -1.66
N ILE A 59 -8.67 -1.46 -1.05
CA ILE A 59 -7.33 -1.13 -1.48
C ILE A 59 -6.40 -1.51 -0.32
N PHE A 60 -5.50 -2.44 -0.58
CA PHE A 60 -4.47 -2.84 0.37
C PHE A 60 -3.24 -1.98 0.12
N VAL A 61 -2.72 -1.36 1.18
CA VAL A 61 -1.54 -0.49 1.11
C VAL A 61 -0.42 -1.15 1.88
N LEU A 62 0.69 -1.42 1.20
CA LEU A 62 1.91 -1.96 1.78
C LEU A 62 3.01 -0.90 1.74
N ASP A 63 3.89 -0.89 2.74
CA ASP A 63 5.05 -0.01 2.78
C ASP A 63 6.31 -0.85 2.56
N PHE A 64 7.10 -0.52 1.54
CA PHE A 64 8.40 -1.13 1.30
C PHE A 64 9.50 -0.08 1.43
N LYS A 65 10.27 -0.17 2.53
CA LYS A 65 11.46 0.62 2.76
C LYS A 65 12.69 -0.24 2.51
N GLY A 66 13.25 -0.07 1.32
CA GLY A 66 14.45 -0.77 0.87
C GLY A 66 15.71 -0.22 1.52
N ASP A 67 16.59 -1.12 1.94
CA ASP A 67 17.97 -0.84 2.30
C ASP A 67 18.92 -1.52 1.31
N ILE A 68 20.23 -1.42 1.53
CA ILE A 68 21.23 -2.00 0.61
C ILE A 68 21.06 -3.53 0.48
N GLN A 69 20.57 -4.22 1.52
CA GLN A 69 20.41 -5.68 1.54
C GLN A 69 19.02 -6.14 1.10
N ALA A 70 18.09 -5.21 0.87
CA ALA A 70 16.66 -5.48 0.69
C ALA A 70 16.05 -6.28 1.85
N SER A 71 16.45 -5.99 3.10
CA SER A 71 16.03 -6.75 4.29
C SER A 71 14.51 -6.82 4.49
N ALA A 72 13.78 -5.81 4.00
CA ALA A 72 12.32 -5.73 4.05
C ALA A 72 11.58 -6.77 3.18
N VAL A 73 12.30 -7.53 2.33
CA VAL A 73 11.70 -8.52 1.41
C VAL A 73 10.95 -9.64 2.13
N GLU A 74 11.43 -10.05 3.30
CA GLU A 74 10.81 -11.13 4.07
C GLU A 74 9.42 -10.72 4.57
N ASN A 75 9.30 -9.49 5.12
CA ASN A 75 8.03 -8.93 5.54
C ASN A 75 7.08 -8.76 4.34
N LEU A 76 7.60 -8.22 3.22
CA LEU A 76 6.81 -8.04 2.00
C LEU A 76 6.25 -9.38 1.49
N ARG A 77 7.03 -10.45 1.55
CA ARG A 77 6.59 -11.80 1.16
C ARG A 77 5.40 -12.26 2.00
N GLU A 78 5.44 -12.04 3.31
CA GLU A 78 4.38 -12.45 4.23
C GLU A 78 3.11 -11.62 4.02
N GLU A 79 3.25 -10.30 3.89
CA GLU A 79 2.14 -9.39 3.60
C GLU A 79 1.45 -9.75 2.27
N ILE A 80 2.24 -9.99 1.21
CA ILE A 80 1.72 -10.41 -0.09
C ILE A 80 1.02 -11.76 0.01
N THR A 81 1.58 -12.72 0.76
CA THR A 81 0.95 -14.02 0.97
C THR A 81 -0.40 -13.88 1.66
N LEU A 82 -0.53 -12.98 2.65
CA LEU A 82 -1.81 -12.69 3.29
C LEU A 82 -2.80 -12.04 2.33
N ILE A 83 -2.37 -11.08 1.50
CA ILE A 83 -3.24 -10.46 0.49
C ILE A 83 -3.76 -11.52 -0.48
N LEU A 84 -2.87 -12.37 -1.01
CA LEU A 84 -3.25 -13.43 -1.93
C LEU A 84 -4.27 -14.40 -1.31
N ALA A 85 -4.18 -14.65 -0.01
CA ALA A 85 -5.10 -15.54 0.71
C ALA A 85 -6.46 -14.91 1.03
N THR A 86 -6.57 -13.58 1.11
CA THR A 86 -7.75 -12.90 1.70
C THR A 86 -8.44 -11.90 0.78
N ALA A 87 -7.74 -11.36 -0.22
CA ALA A 87 -8.25 -10.35 -1.14
C ALA A 87 -8.84 -10.97 -2.41
N LYS A 88 -9.67 -10.20 -3.13
CA LYS A 88 -10.33 -10.65 -4.35
C LYS A 88 -9.72 -10.00 -5.58
N ALA A 89 -8.90 -10.75 -6.34
CA ALA A 89 -8.35 -10.30 -7.61
C ALA A 89 -9.43 -9.84 -8.60
N GLY A 90 -9.08 -8.92 -9.51
CA GLY A 90 -10.04 -8.27 -10.43
C GLY A 90 -11.01 -7.27 -9.77
N ARG A 91 -11.14 -7.28 -8.44
CA ARG A 91 -11.94 -6.31 -7.67
C ARG A 91 -11.06 -5.44 -6.79
N ASP A 92 -10.39 -6.07 -5.83
CA ASP A 92 -9.52 -5.39 -4.88
C ASP A 92 -8.20 -4.98 -5.56
N ARG A 93 -7.56 -3.94 -5.02
CA ARG A 93 -6.33 -3.36 -5.55
C ARG A 93 -5.23 -3.38 -4.51
N VAL A 94 -3.98 -3.39 -4.97
CA VAL A 94 -2.80 -3.32 -4.11
C VAL A 94 -1.97 -2.10 -4.49
N VAL A 95 -1.60 -1.32 -3.49
CA VAL A 95 -0.70 -0.18 -3.61
C VAL A 95 0.53 -0.48 -2.77
N VAL A 96 1.73 -0.34 -3.33
CA VAL A 96 2.97 -0.41 -2.55
C VAL A 96 3.65 0.95 -2.57
N ARG A 97 3.89 1.50 -1.39
CA ARG A 97 4.68 2.72 -1.21
C ARG A 97 6.14 2.32 -1.13
N LEU A 98 6.85 2.60 -2.22
CA LEU A 98 8.24 2.20 -2.43
C LEU A 98 9.16 3.37 -2.11
N GLU A 99 10.05 3.18 -1.13
CA GLU A 99 11.18 4.04 -0.84
C GLU A 99 12.44 3.18 -0.82
N SER A 100 13.31 3.34 -1.81
CA SER A 100 14.51 2.52 -1.98
C SER A 100 15.63 3.30 -2.68
N PRO A 101 16.77 3.54 -2.01
CA PRO A 101 17.96 4.11 -2.66
C PRO A 101 18.67 3.10 -3.58
N GLY A 102 18.20 1.85 -3.63
CA GLY A 102 18.83 0.74 -4.34
C GLY A 102 19.66 -0.13 -3.40
N GLY A 103 20.44 -1.04 -3.98
CA GLY A 103 21.23 -2.00 -3.22
C GLY A 103 21.60 -3.23 -4.05
N MET A 104 21.88 -4.32 -3.36
CA MET A 104 22.29 -5.58 -3.99
C MET A 104 21.20 -6.15 -4.90
N VAL A 105 21.57 -6.49 -6.13
CA VAL A 105 20.66 -6.96 -7.19
C VAL A 105 19.82 -8.16 -6.73
N HIS A 106 20.42 -9.10 -6.01
CA HIS A 106 19.74 -10.34 -5.63
C HIS A 106 18.54 -10.12 -4.70
N GLY A 107 18.69 -9.27 -3.67
CA GLY A 107 17.61 -8.98 -2.72
C GLY A 107 16.43 -8.25 -3.37
N TYR A 108 16.72 -7.28 -4.25
CA TYR A 108 15.68 -6.56 -4.99
C TYR A 108 15.03 -7.41 -6.08
N GLY A 109 15.76 -8.37 -6.67
CA GLY A 109 15.18 -9.37 -7.57
C GLY A 109 14.15 -10.26 -6.85
N LEU A 110 14.43 -10.68 -5.62
CA LEU A 110 13.47 -11.41 -4.79
C LEU A 110 12.25 -10.56 -4.44
N ALA A 111 12.45 -9.29 -4.09
CA ALA A 111 11.34 -8.36 -3.80
C ALA A 111 10.47 -8.12 -5.04
N ALA A 112 11.07 -7.91 -6.21
CA ALA A 112 10.34 -7.81 -7.47
C ALA A 112 9.56 -9.09 -7.78
N ALA A 113 10.14 -10.28 -7.55
CA ALA A 113 9.45 -11.55 -7.71
C ALA A 113 8.22 -11.68 -6.78
N GLN A 114 8.26 -11.10 -5.57
CA GLN A 114 7.06 -11.05 -4.72
C GLN A 114 5.96 -10.19 -5.34
N LEU A 115 6.30 -9.04 -5.93
CA LEU A 115 5.33 -8.18 -6.61
C LEU A 115 4.73 -8.84 -7.86
N VAL A 116 5.52 -9.64 -8.59
CA VAL A 116 5.04 -10.42 -9.73
C VAL A 116 3.93 -11.39 -9.31
N ARG A 117 4.02 -12.02 -8.12
CA ARG A 117 2.94 -12.90 -7.61
C ARG A 117 1.58 -12.21 -7.53
N LEU A 118 1.55 -10.92 -7.18
CA LEU A 118 0.30 -10.13 -7.17
C LEU A 118 -0.23 -9.91 -8.59
N ARG A 119 0.65 -9.57 -9.53
CA ARG A 119 0.31 -9.36 -10.95
C ARG A 119 -0.24 -10.64 -11.59
N ASP A 120 0.44 -11.75 -11.38
CA ASP A 120 0.06 -13.06 -11.93
C ASP A 120 -1.27 -13.55 -11.35
N ALA A 121 -1.54 -13.24 -10.07
CA ALA A 121 -2.82 -13.51 -9.44
C ALA A 121 -3.96 -12.57 -9.92
N GLY A 122 -3.69 -11.60 -10.80
CA GLY A 122 -4.69 -10.71 -11.39
C GLY A 122 -5.05 -9.49 -10.53
N PHE A 123 -4.19 -9.11 -9.58
CA PHE A 123 -4.37 -7.85 -8.86
C PHE A 123 -3.88 -6.67 -9.70
N HIS A 124 -4.61 -5.55 -9.62
CA HIS A 124 -4.11 -4.27 -10.11
C HIS A 124 -3.11 -3.72 -9.08
N LEU A 125 -1.83 -3.78 -9.42
CA LEU A 125 -0.72 -3.32 -8.60
C LEU A 125 -0.31 -1.90 -9.01
N THR A 126 -0.40 -0.97 -8.07
CA THR A 126 0.12 0.40 -8.23
C THR A 126 1.36 0.56 -7.34
N ILE A 127 2.45 1.08 -7.89
CA ILE A 127 3.65 1.43 -7.11
C ILE A 127 3.69 2.95 -6.95
N CYS A 128 3.72 3.41 -5.69
CA CYS A 128 3.86 4.82 -5.35
C CYS A 128 5.30 5.12 -4.92
N VAL A 129 5.98 6.03 -5.61
CA VAL A 129 7.33 6.48 -5.28
C VAL A 129 7.26 7.91 -4.76
N ASP A 130 7.54 8.08 -3.47
CA ASP A 130 7.50 9.40 -2.82
C ASP A 130 8.87 10.08 -2.88
N LYS A 131 9.92 9.43 -2.33
CA LYS A 131 11.27 10.00 -2.26
C LYS A 131 12.22 9.46 -3.32
N VAL A 132 12.41 8.14 -3.37
CA VAL A 132 13.42 7.53 -4.22
C VAL A 132 13.05 6.09 -4.57
N ALA A 133 13.27 5.72 -5.82
CA ALA A 133 13.25 4.35 -6.30
C ALA A 133 14.38 4.18 -7.32
N ALA A 134 15.61 4.02 -6.82
CA ALA A 134 16.81 3.91 -7.66
C ALA A 134 17.26 2.45 -7.81
N SER A 135 17.86 2.13 -8.97
CA SER A 135 18.42 0.80 -9.27
C SER A 135 17.42 -0.35 -9.01
N GLY A 136 17.60 -1.14 -7.96
CA GLY A 136 16.65 -2.19 -7.55
C GLY A 136 15.24 -1.68 -7.23
N GLY A 137 15.11 -0.46 -6.71
CA GLY A 137 13.80 0.17 -6.52
C GLY A 137 13.08 0.44 -7.84
N TYR A 138 13.81 0.91 -8.86
CA TYR A 138 13.25 1.11 -10.20
C TYR A 138 12.75 -0.22 -10.79
N MET A 139 13.54 -1.30 -10.62
CA MET A 139 13.16 -2.64 -11.04
C MET A 139 11.83 -3.09 -10.41
N MET A 140 11.63 -2.87 -9.11
CA MET A 140 10.36 -3.16 -8.43
C MET A 140 9.22 -2.30 -8.97
N ALA A 141 9.46 -1.01 -9.22
CA ALA A 141 8.45 -0.09 -9.75
C ALA A 141 7.96 -0.50 -11.15
N CYS A 142 8.86 -0.94 -12.03
CA CYS A 142 8.51 -1.37 -13.40
C CYS A 142 7.59 -2.60 -13.47
N ILE A 143 7.44 -3.37 -12.38
CA ILE A 143 6.49 -4.50 -12.30
C ILE A 143 5.03 -4.02 -12.18
N ALA A 144 4.80 -2.76 -11.81
CA ALA A 144 3.46 -2.23 -11.57
C ALA A 144 2.58 -2.19 -12.83
N ASN A 145 1.26 -2.21 -12.64
CA ASN A 145 0.32 -1.78 -13.68
C ASN A 145 0.39 -0.26 -13.86
N GLU A 146 0.61 0.45 -12.77
CA GLU A 146 0.62 1.91 -12.71
C GLU A 146 1.70 2.36 -11.73
N ILE A 147 2.46 3.38 -12.12
CA ILE A 147 3.47 4.01 -11.26
C ILE A 147 3.02 5.44 -11.00
N ILE A 148 2.89 5.79 -9.72
CA ILE A 148 2.60 7.15 -9.27
C ILE A 148 3.84 7.68 -8.58
N SER A 149 4.46 8.71 -9.13
CA SER A 149 5.61 9.38 -8.51
C SER A 149 5.21 10.76 -8.01
N ALA A 150 5.62 11.10 -6.79
CA ALA A 150 5.60 12.50 -6.36
C ALA A 150 6.53 13.33 -7.28
N PRO A 151 6.13 14.55 -7.69
CA PRO A 151 7.04 15.44 -8.40
C PRO A 151 8.26 15.73 -7.52
N LEU A 152 9.45 15.71 -8.12
CA LEU A 152 10.73 15.92 -7.43
C LEU A 152 10.66 17.14 -6.49
N MET A 153 10.73 16.91 -5.17
CA MET A 153 11.09 17.96 -4.23
C MET A 153 12.60 17.97 -4.14
N SER A 154 13.24 18.92 -4.81
CA SER A 154 14.62 19.30 -4.50
C SER A 154 14.64 19.83 -3.06
N SER A 155 14.99 18.97 -2.11
CA SER A 155 15.42 19.36 -0.76
C SER A 155 16.90 19.70 -0.77
#